data_AF-A0A7S1ILZ6-F1
#
_entry.id   AF-A0A7S1ILZ6-F1
#
_cell.length_a   1.000
_cell.length_b   1.000
_cell.length_c   1.000
_cell.angle_alpha   90.00
_cell.angle_beta   90.00
_cell.angle_gamma   90.00
#
_symmetry.space_group_name_H-M   'P 1'
#
loop_
_entity.id
_entity.type
_entity.pdbx_description
1 polymer ?
#
loop_
_entity_poly.entity_id
_entity_poly.type
_entity_poly.pdbx_seq_one_letter_code
_entity_poly.pdbx_strand_id
1 'polypeptide(L)'
;SRAGRETLPVPKGLDRGRDLDLDETVPLGDRAPGFECFWMGRLLPGERIQGLPFMRREALDIPAHCHRRVKGQLFLDDHFEVSANKLYLCRQTPLARALLELEDRALGQHFQKWLRHCHARYDEEIIFEVRDETRPDTPSQSYWRQIKIGPLTLRLGGCVALKTRPRALGRVVALYRDLTSSES
;
A
#
# COMPACT_ATOMS: atom_id res chain seq x y z
N SER A 1 -4.21 5.84 15.62
CA SER A 1 -5.14 5.94 14.48
C SER A 1 -5.23 4.56 13.83
N ARG A 2 -6.43 4.00 13.61
CA ARG A 2 -6.53 2.79 12.76
C ARG A 2 -6.14 3.23 11.34
N ALA A 3 -5.05 2.68 10.82
CA ALA A 3 -4.65 2.86 9.43
C ALA A 3 -5.75 2.26 8.54
N GLY A 4 -5.93 2.78 7.33
CA GLY A 4 -6.85 2.16 6.37
C GLY A 4 -6.53 0.68 6.16
N ARG A 5 -7.53 -0.11 5.76
CA ARG A 5 -7.35 -1.55 5.51
C ARG A 5 -6.44 -1.75 4.30
N GLU A 6 -5.31 -2.39 4.50
CA GLU A 6 -4.39 -2.77 3.43
C GLU A 6 -4.82 -4.10 2.80
N THR A 7 -4.62 -4.23 1.49
CA THR A 7 -5.01 -5.42 0.72
C THR A 7 -3.85 -6.34 0.34
N LEU A 8 -2.60 -5.92 0.61
CA LEU A 8 -1.43 -6.78 0.41
C LEU A 8 -1.60 -8.04 1.28
N PRO A 9 -1.53 -9.28 0.74
CA PRO A 9 -1.81 -10.46 1.53
C PRO A 9 -0.86 -10.62 2.72
N VAL A 10 -1.40 -11.06 3.85
CA VAL A 10 -0.60 -11.37 5.04
C VAL A 10 0.24 -12.64 4.77
N PRO A 11 1.56 -12.60 5.01
CA PRO A 11 2.43 -13.76 4.86
C PRO A 11 1.98 -14.95 5.71
N LYS A 12 2.09 -16.16 5.16
CA LYS A 12 1.84 -17.40 5.91
C LYS A 12 2.81 -17.50 7.09
N GLY A 13 2.31 -17.92 8.26
CA GLY A 13 3.09 -18.04 9.49
C GLY A 13 3.08 -16.79 10.39
N LEU A 14 2.47 -15.69 9.93
CA LEU A 14 2.15 -14.54 10.81
C LEU A 14 0.80 -14.69 11.53
N ASP A 15 0.07 -15.76 11.25
CA ASP A 15 -1.19 -16.10 11.89
C ASP A 15 -0.93 -16.41 13.37
N ARG A 16 -1.38 -15.52 14.27
CA ARG A 16 -1.16 -15.62 15.72
C ARG A 16 -2.19 -16.54 16.40
N GLY A 17 -2.87 -17.43 15.67
CA GLY A 17 -3.76 -18.43 16.25
C GLY A 17 -4.96 -17.84 16.98
N ARG A 18 -5.39 -16.64 16.59
CA ARG A 18 -6.61 -15.99 17.10
C ARG A 18 -7.50 -15.64 15.92
N ASP A 19 -8.81 -15.64 16.16
CA ASP A 19 -9.88 -15.26 15.23
C ASP A 19 -9.88 -13.74 14.94
N LEU A 20 -8.70 -13.20 14.63
CA LEU A 20 -8.46 -11.79 14.36
C LEU A 20 -8.51 -11.56 12.85
N ASP A 21 -9.14 -10.47 12.42
CA ASP A 21 -8.97 -9.98 11.06
C ASP A 21 -7.50 -9.54 10.87
N LEU A 22 -6.70 -10.43 10.29
CA LEU A 22 -5.28 -10.22 10.02
C LEU A 22 -5.07 -9.03 9.06
N ASP A 23 -6.05 -8.74 8.18
CA ASP A 23 -5.98 -7.61 7.26
C ASP A 23 -6.16 -6.26 7.97
N GLU A 24 -6.77 -6.21 9.14
CA GLU A 24 -6.86 -4.98 9.94
C GLU A 24 -5.69 -4.82 10.92
N THR A 25 -5.14 -5.95 11.38
CA THR A 25 -4.21 -5.97 12.51
C THR A 25 -2.74 -6.03 12.11
N VAL A 26 -2.43 -6.61 10.95
CA VAL A 26 -1.05 -6.70 10.46
C VAL A 26 -0.71 -5.48 9.61
N PRO A 27 0.19 -4.59 10.07
CA PRO A 27 0.55 -3.38 9.32
C PRO A 27 1.32 -3.73 8.04
N LEU A 28 1.25 -2.85 7.03
CA LEU A 28 1.87 -3.06 5.72
C LEU A 28 3.36 -3.43 5.79
N GLY A 29 4.11 -2.86 6.74
CA GLY A 29 5.54 -3.17 6.93
C GLY A 29 5.80 -4.64 7.29
N ASP A 30 4.88 -5.26 8.03
CA ASP A 30 4.99 -6.64 8.50
C ASP A 30 4.46 -7.65 7.47
N ARG A 31 3.75 -7.17 6.44
CA ARG A 31 3.27 -8.01 5.32
C ARG A 31 4.34 -8.37 4.31
N ALA A 32 5.56 -7.92 4.58
CA ALA A 32 6.73 -8.38 3.91
C ALA A 32 6.63 -8.11 2.37
N PRO A 33 6.74 -6.83 1.96
CA PRO A 33 6.81 -6.46 0.55
C PRO A 33 8.16 -6.83 -0.11
N GLY A 34 8.23 -6.72 -1.44
CA GLY A 34 9.42 -7.05 -2.24
C GLY A 34 9.28 -8.31 -3.10
N PHE A 35 10.41 -8.91 -3.45
CA PHE A 35 10.53 -9.95 -4.46
C PHE A 35 10.96 -11.30 -3.88
N GLU A 36 10.15 -12.32 -4.13
CA GLU A 36 10.53 -13.73 -3.96
C GLU A 36 11.43 -14.14 -5.14
N CYS A 37 12.52 -14.87 -4.88
CA CYS A 37 13.47 -15.28 -5.90
C CYS A 37 13.31 -16.77 -6.23
N PHE A 38 13.15 -17.06 -7.51
CA PHE A 38 13.07 -18.42 -8.05
C PHE A 38 14.30 -18.67 -8.91
N TRP A 39 15.00 -19.77 -8.68
CA TRP A 39 16.12 -20.22 -9.49
C TRP A 39 15.75 -21.53 -10.18
N MET A 40 15.84 -21.59 -11.51
CA MET A 40 15.40 -22.75 -12.30
C MET A 40 13.95 -23.18 -11.94
N GLY A 41 13.06 -22.21 -11.74
CA GLY A 41 11.66 -22.45 -11.36
C GLY A 41 11.42 -22.85 -9.90
N ARG A 42 12.46 -22.95 -9.07
CA ARG A 42 12.35 -23.29 -7.63
C ARG A 42 12.57 -22.07 -6.75
N LEU A 43 11.68 -21.84 -5.78
CA LEU A 43 11.83 -20.80 -4.77
C LEU A 43 13.13 -21.00 -3.95
N LEU A 44 13.89 -19.92 -3.79
CA LEU A 44 15.00 -19.78 -2.84
C LEU A 44 14.44 -19.21 -1.53
N PRO A 45 14.15 -20.04 -0.50
CA PRO A 45 13.37 -19.61 0.66
C PRO A 45 14.11 -18.64 1.58
N GLY A 46 15.45 -18.62 1.53
CA GLY A 46 16.26 -17.66 2.27
C GLY A 46 16.49 -16.36 1.50
N GLU A 47 16.22 -16.32 0.20
CA GLU A 47 16.49 -15.17 -0.64
C GLU A 47 15.26 -14.29 -0.78
N ARG A 48 15.43 -13.02 -0.39
CA ARG A 48 14.42 -12.01 -0.64
C ARG A 48 15.04 -10.66 -0.93
N ILE A 49 14.55 -10.04 -2.00
CA ILE A 49 14.99 -8.73 -2.45
C ILE A 49 13.89 -7.73 -2.10
N GLN A 50 14.14 -6.82 -1.17
CA GLN A 50 13.13 -5.83 -0.72
C GLN A 50 12.69 -4.89 -1.85
N GLY A 51 13.61 -4.55 -2.76
CA GLY A 51 13.35 -3.73 -3.92
C GLY A 51 14.61 -3.63 -4.78
N LEU A 52 14.41 -3.38 -6.08
CA LEU A 52 15.50 -3.17 -7.02
C LEU A 52 15.98 -1.72 -6.98
N PRO A 53 17.25 -1.41 -7.32
CA PRO A 53 17.80 -0.07 -7.15
C PRO A 53 17.02 1.03 -7.87
N PHE A 54 16.56 0.77 -9.10
CA PHE A 54 15.73 1.72 -9.86
C PHE A 54 14.41 2.10 -9.17
N MET A 55 13.94 1.31 -8.19
CA MET A 55 12.72 1.57 -7.41
C MET A 55 12.94 2.51 -6.23
N ARG A 56 14.19 2.75 -5.82
CA ARG A 56 14.53 3.47 -4.56
C ARG A 56 14.29 4.97 -4.61
N ARG A 57 14.23 5.58 -5.80
CA ARG A 57 14.01 7.02 -5.92
C ARG A 57 12.60 7.35 -5.47
N GLU A 58 12.45 7.93 -4.29
CA GLU A 58 11.17 8.49 -3.87
C GLU A 58 10.86 9.71 -4.73
N ALA A 59 9.72 9.70 -5.41
CA ALA A 59 9.18 10.89 -6.02
C ALA A 59 8.39 11.67 -4.97
N LEU A 60 8.60 12.98 -4.88
CA LEU A 60 7.96 13.86 -3.88
C LEU A 60 6.43 13.78 -3.89
N ASP A 61 5.84 13.38 -5.02
CA ASP A 61 4.40 13.32 -5.25
C ASP A 61 3.79 11.92 -5.09
N ILE A 62 4.56 10.92 -4.65
CA ILE A 62 4.06 9.57 -4.36
C ILE A 62 4.21 9.30 -2.86
N PRO A 63 3.12 8.96 -2.14
CA PRO A 63 3.21 8.60 -0.73
C PRO A 63 4.15 7.40 -0.51
N ALA A 64 5.02 7.48 0.50
CA ALA A 64 6.04 6.46 0.77
C ALA A 64 5.46 5.05 0.97
N HIS A 65 4.22 4.92 1.47
CA HIS A 65 3.57 3.62 1.64
C HIS A 65 3.27 2.92 0.32
N CYS A 66 3.15 3.63 -0.81
CA CYS A 66 2.92 3.02 -2.13
C CYS A 66 4.06 2.06 -2.52
N HIS A 67 5.31 2.42 -2.22
CA HIS A 67 6.47 1.55 -2.48
C HIS A 67 6.39 0.25 -1.68
N ARG A 68 5.79 0.27 -0.49
CA ARG A 68 5.59 -0.91 0.38
C ARG A 68 4.39 -1.77 -0.05
N ARG A 69 3.63 -1.38 -1.07
CA ARG A 69 2.59 -2.21 -1.68
C ARG A 69 3.11 -3.03 -2.87
N VAL A 70 4.36 -2.82 -3.28
CA VAL A 70 4.96 -3.54 -4.40
C VAL A 70 5.44 -4.92 -3.94
N LYS A 71 4.89 -5.96 -4.55
CA LYS A 71 5.31 -7.35 -4.40
C LYS A 71 5.52 -7.96 -5.78
N GLY A 72 6.54 -8.80 -5.92
CA GLY A 72 6.86 -9.44 -7.19
C GLY A 72 7.60 -10.76 -7.03
N GLN A 73 7.95 -11.35 -8.16
CA GLN A 73 8.73 -12.58 -8.25
C GLN A 73 9.83 -12.39 -9.29
N LEU A 74 11.03 -12.85 -8.98
CA LEU A 74 12.18 -12.85 -9.89
C LEU A 74 12.48 -14.29 -10.30
N PHE A 75 12.55 -14.53 -11.59
CA PHE A 75 12.89 -15.84 -12.15
C PHE A 75 14.31 -15.76 -12.72
N LEU A 76 15.21 -16.49 -12.09
CA LEU A 76 16.63 -16.55 -12.39
C LEU A 76 16.95 -17.87 -13.07
N ASP A 77 17.83 -17.80 -14.06
CA ASP A 77 18.30 -18.97 -14.78
C ASP A 77 19.57 -19.58 -14.14
N ASP A 78 20.17 -20.57 -14.79
CA ASP A 78 21.34 -21.31 -14.31
C ASP A 78 22.63 -20.49 -14.39
N HIS A 79 22.63 -19.34 -15.06
CA HIS A 79 23.74 -18.39 -15.05
C HIS A 79 23.88 -17.67 -13.70
N PHE A 80 22.81 -17.63 -12.88
CA PHE A 80 22.90 -17.12 -11.51
C PHE A 80 23.37 -18.22 -10.56
N GLU A 81 24.47 -17.96 -9.84
CA GLU A 81 24.94 -18.91 -8.82
C GLU A 81 24.14 -18.79 -7.53
N VAL A 82 23.86 -19.93 -6.90
CA VAL A 82 23.17 -20.04 -5.60
C VAL A 82 24.04 -20.76 -4.59
N SER A 83 23.73 -20.59 -3.30
CA SER A 83 24.44 -21.29 -2.22
C SER A 83 24.35 -22.82 -2.38
N ALA A 84 25.30 -23.56 -1.82
CA ALA A 84 25.33 -25.02 -1.91
C ALA A 84 24.03 -25.69 -1.40
N ASN A 85 23.41 -25.11 -0.37
CA ASN A 85 22.13 -25.57 0.18
C ASN A 85 20.89 -25.00 -0.56
N LYS A 86 21.08 -24.24 -1.64
CA LYS A 86 20.04 -23.65 -2.50
C LYS A 86 19.02 -22.78 -1.73
N LEU A 87 19.50 -22.08 -0.71
CA LEU A 87 18.67 -21.19 0.10
C LEU A 87 18.81 -19.73 -0.33
N TYR A 88 19.98 -19.32 -0.81
CA TYR A 88 20.35 -17.92 -1.08
C TYR A 88 20.98 -17.74 -2.46
N LEU A 89 20.88 -16.54 -3.00
CA LEU A 89 21.64 -16.13 -4.17
C LEU A 89 23.09 -15.82 -3.77
N CYS A 90 24.08 -16.25 -4.57
CA CYS A 90 25.48 -15.84 -4.38
C CYS A 90 25.65 -14.39 -4.84
N ARG A 91 25.32 -13.44 -3.96
CA ARG A 91 25.27 -12.00 -4.24
C ARG A 91 26.62 -11.40 -4.66
N GLN A 92 27.73 -12.06 -4.38
CA GLN A 92 29.07 -11.63 -4.76
C GLN A 92 29.41 -11.87 -6.23
N THR A 93 28.62 -12.69 -6.95
CA THR A 93 28.86 -12.97 -8.36
C THR A 93 28.59 -11.75 -9.23
N PRO A 94 29.32 -11.58 -10.36
CA PRO A 94 29.13 -10.42 -11.23
C PRO A 94 27.68 -10.23 -11.69
N LEU A 95 26.99 -11.32 -12.04
CA LEU A 95 25.61 -11.25 -12.52
C LEU A 95 24.61 -10.89 -11.40
N ALA A 96 24.76 -11.47 -10.21
CA ALA A 96 23.92 -11.11 -9.06
C ALA A 96 24.15 -9.65 -8.65
N ARG A 97 25.40 -9.18 -8.67
CA ARG A 97 25.74 -7.77 -8.43
C ARG A 97 25.12 -6.87 -9.48
N ALA A 98 25.24 -7.21 -10.77
CA ALA A 98 24.62 -6.44 -11.84
C ALA A 98 23.12 -6.28 -11.63
N LEU A 99 22.40 -7.34 -11.22
CA LEU A 99 20.97 -7.27 -10.89
C LEU A 99 20.69 -6.37 -9.66
N LEU A 100 21.45 -6.56 -8.59
CA LEU A 100 21.23 -5.89 -7.29
C LEU A 100 21.73 -4.43 -7.25
N GLU A 101 22.56 -4.05 -8.22
CA GLU A 101 23.16 -2.73 -8.36
C GLU A 101 22.69 -2.02 -9.65
N LEU A 102 21.75 -2.61 -10.41
CA LEU A 102 21.23 -2.01 -11.65
C LEU A 102 20.48 -0.71 -11.38
N GLU A 103 21.19 0.40 -11.55
CA GLU A 103 20.63 1.73 -11.60
C GLU A 103 20.37 2.14 -13.06
N ASP A 104 19.11 2.05 -13.46
CA ASP A 104 18.66 2.55 -14.76
C ASP A 104 17.70 3.72 -14.54
N ARG A 105 18.10 4.91 -15.02
CA ARG A 105 17.31 6.14 -14.88
C ARG A 105 15.98 6.06 -15.63
N ALA A 106 15.97 5.50 -16.84
CA ALA A 106 14.77 5.37 -17.66
C ALA A 106 13.81 4.37 -17.01
N LEU A 107 14.31 3.23 -16.52
CA LEU A 107 13.50 2.25 -15.81
C LEU A 107 12.93 2.83 -14.51
N GLY A 108 13.74 3.59 -13.77
CA GLY A 108 13.28 4.33 -12.60
C GLY A 108 12.13 5.29 -12.92
N GLN A 109 12.23 6.07 -14.00
CA GLN A 109 11.14 6.96 -14.44
C GLN A 109 9.86 6.20 -14.81
N HIS A 110 9.98 5.08 -15.52
CA HIS A 110 8.83 4.23 -15.85
C HIS A 110 8.18 3.65 -14.60
N PHE A 111 8.98 3.17 -13.65
CA PHE A 111 8.49 2.66 -12.37
C PHE A 111 7.73 3.74 -11.59
N GLN A 112 8.25 4.96 -11.50
CA GLN A 112 7.55 6.08 -10.83
C GLN A 112 6.24 6.44 -11.54
N LYS A 113 6.22 6.44 -12.87
CA LYS A 113 5.01 6.70 -13.66
C LYS A 113 3.95 5.63 -13.39
N TRP A 114 4.35 4.36 -13.38
CA TRP A 114 3.48 3.23 -13.08
C TRP A 114 2.94 3.30 -11.64
N LEU A 115 3.80 3.54 -10.65
CA LEU A 115 3.39 3.57 -9.25
C LEU A 115 2.41 4.71 -8.95
N ARG A 116 2.66 5.90 -9.52
CA ARG A 116 1.72 7.04 -9.45
C ARG A 116 0.37 6.72 -10.07
N HIS A 117 0.37 6.04 -11.23
CA HIS A 117 -0.87 5.62 -11.87
C HIS A 117 -1.64 4.63 -10.99
N CYS A 118 -0.95 3.66 -10.38
CA CYS A 118 -1.57 2.70 -9.47
C CYS A 118 -2.21 3.39 -8.27
N HIS A 119 -1.48 4.28 -7.59
CA HIS A 119 -2.00 5.05 -6.46
C HIS A 119 -3.26 5.83 -6.85
N ALA A 120 -3.19 6.61 -7.94
CA ALA A 120 -4.33 7.43 -8.38
C ALA A 120 -5.55 6.63 -8.84
N ARG A 121 -5.37 5.39 -9.31
CA ARG A 121 -6.42 4.58 -9.94
C ARG A 121 -7.08 3.59 -9.00
N TYR A 122 -6.33 3.01 -8.07
CA TYR A 122 -6.75 1.86 -7.27
C TYR A 122 -6.80 2.14 -5.76
N ASP A 123 -6.09 3.14 -5.25
CA ASP A 123 -6.16 3.46 -3.83
C ASP A 123 -7.44 4.23 -3.52
N GLU A 124 -8.22 3.72 -2.58
CA GLU A 124 -9.42 4.37 -2.06
C GLU A 124 -9.11 4.94 -0.67
N GLU A 125 -8.74 6.22 -0.62
CA GLU A 125 -8.39 6.91 0.62
C GLU A 125 -9.46 7.96 0.99
N ILE A 126 -9.92 7.91 2.24
CA ILE A 126 -10.76 8.94 2.87
C ILE A 126 -9.87 9.74 3.83
N ILE A 127 -9.59 10.99 3.47
CA ILE A 127 -8.73 11.90 4.22
C ILE A 127 -9.59 12.93 4.93
N PHE A 128 -9.48 12.96 6.25
CA PHE A 128 -10.15 13.94 7.10
C PHE A 128 -9.25 15.18 7.24
N GLU A 129 -9.54 16.26 6.51
CA GLU A 129 -8.61 17.39 6.32
C GLU A 129 -8.80 18.51 7.35
N VAL A 130 -10.04 18.94 7.60
CA VAL A 130 -10.32 20.10 8.48
C VAL A 130 -11.29 19.69 9.56
N ARG A 131 -10.85 19.72 10.82
CA ARG A 131 -11.70 19.42 11.98
C ARG A 131 -12.74 20.51 12.21
N ASP A 132 -13.92 20.15 12.70
CA ASP A 132 -14.93 21.14 13.10
C ASP A 132 -14.79 21.49 14.58
N GLU A 133 -13.99 22.51 14.89
CA GLU A 133 -13.76 22.96 16.27
C GLU A 133 -15.02 23.54 16.94
N THR A 134 -16.04 23.89 16.14
CA THR A 134 -17.29 24.46 16.66
C THR A 134 -18.24 23.41 17.22
N ARG A 135 -18.04 22.14 16.88
CA ARG A 135 -18.83 21.02 17.42
C ARG A 135 -17.95 20.20 18.35
N PRO A 136 -18.33 20.03 19.63
CA PRO A 136 -17.57 19.18 20.51
C PRO A 136 -17.67 17.73 20.02
N ASP A 137 -16.54 17.03 20.05
CA ASP A 137 -16.53 15.60 19.81
C ASP A 137 -17.34 14.89 20.91
N THR A 138 -18.08 13.87 20.52
CA THR A 138 -18.73 12.96 21.46
C THR A 138 -17.85 11.71 21.61
N PRO A 139 -18.04 10.90 22.66
CA PRO A 139 -17.34 9.62 22.78
C PRO A 139 -17.49 8.71 21.54
N SER A 140 -18.59 8.87 20.78
CA SER A 140 -18.89 8.09 19.60
C SER A 140 -18.53 8.78 18.28
N GLN A 141 -18.32 10.09 18.22
CA GLN A 141 -18.20 10.81 16.95
C GLN A 141 -17.22 11.98 17.02
N SER A 142 -16.36 12.08 16.01
CA SER A 142 -15.52 13.25 15.75
C SER A 142 -15.95 13.98 14.49
N TYR A 143 -16.10 15.30 14.57
CA TYR A 143 -16.68 16.13 13.51
C TYR A 143 -15.64 16.84 12.64
N TRP A 144 -15.97 17.01 11.36
CA TRP A 144 -15.11 17.58 10.33
C TRP A 144 -15.86 18.58 9.47
N ARG A 145 -15.15 19.59 8.94
CA ARG A 145 -15.66 20.55 7.97
C ARG A 145 -15.31 20.18 6.54
N GLN A 146 -14.25 19.40 6.35
CA GLN A 146 -13.79 18.97 5.03
C GLN A 146 -13.23 17.55 5.08
N ILE A 147 -13.69 16.72 4.15
CA ILE A 147 -13.18 15.36 3.91
C ILE A 147 -12.90 15.22 2.42
N LYS A 148 -11.83 14.52 2.08
CA LYS A 148 -11.47 14.16 0.70
C LYS A 148 -11.62 12.65 0.49
N ILE A 149 -12.30 12.25 -0.57
CA ILE A 149 -12.54 10.87 -0.98
C ILE A 149 -12.02 10.73 -2.41
N GLY A 150 -10.78 10.25 -2.56
CA GLY A 150 -10.09 10.27 -3.85
C GLY A 150 -10.06 11.70 -4.47
N PRO A 151 -10.65 11.93 -5.66
CA PRO A 151 -10.72 13.27 -6.26
C PRO A 151 -11.86 14.16 -5.71
N LEU A 152 -12.80 13.60 -4.94
CA LEU A 152 -13.95 14.34 -4.42
C LEU A 152 -13.62 15.03 -3.10
N THR A 153 -13.75 16.34 -3.03
CA THR A 153 -13.69 17.09 -1.77
C THR A 153 -15.11 17.45 -1.32
N LEU A 154 -15.51 16.93 -0.15
CA LEU A 154 -16.76 17.26 0.50
C LEU A 154 -16.51 18.34 1.55
N ARG A 155 -17.35 19.36 1.54
CA ARG A 155 -17.32 20.47 2.51
C ARG A 155 -18.65 20.60 3.21
N LEU A 156 -18.60 20.95 4.49
CA LEU A 156 -19.79 21.31 5.24
C LEU A 156 -20.54 22.44 4.53
N GLY A 157 -21.84 22.27 4.33
CA GLY A 157 -22.69 23.18 3.58
C GLY A 157 -22.55 23.10 2.05
N GLY A 158 -21.67 22.25 1.52
CA GLY A 158 -21.53 22.00 0.09
C GLY A 158 -22.69 21.18 -0.49
N CYS A 159 -22.92 21.31 -1.80
CA CYS A 159 -23.91 20.49 -2.51
C CYS A 159 -23.30 19.15 -2.94
N VAL A 160 -24.09 18.08 -2.87
CA VAL A 160 -23.70 16.73 -3.29
C VAL A 160 -24.80 16.11 -4.14
N ALA A 161 -24.38 15.26 -5.07
CA ALA A 161 -25.28 14.48 -5.91
C ALA A 161 -25.04 12.99 -5.66
N LEU A 162 -26.05 12.30 -5.15
CA LEU A 162 -26.00 10.85 -4.94
C LEU A 162 -26.35 10.14 -6.26
N LYS A 163 -25.62 9.06 -6.55
CA LYS A 163 -25.83 8.23 -7.75
C LYS A 163 -27.02 7.26 -7.58
N THR A 164 -28.13 7.74 -7.06
CA THR A 164 -29.40 7.01 -6.95
C THR A 164 -30.21 7.13 -8.24
N ARG A 165 -31.26 6.31 -8.41
CA ARG A 165 -32.25 6.44 -9.49
C ARG A 165 -33.65 6.64 -8.87
N PRO A 166 -34.27 7.82 -8.96
CA PRO A 166 -33.76 9.06 -9.57
C PRO A 166 -32.55 9.65 -8.81
N ARG A 167 -31.76 10.50 -9.48
CA ARG A 167 -30.60 11.18 -8.87
C ARG A 167 -31.09 12.09 -7.74
N ALA A 168 -30.54 11.91 -6.54
CA ALA A 168 -30.83 12.79 -5.40
C ALA A 168 -29.75 13.88 -5.28
N LEU A 169 -30.20 15.12 -5.08
CA LEU A 169 -29.35 16.26 -4.76
C LEU A 169 -29.56 16.62 -3.29
N GLY A 170 -28.49 17.00 -2.61
CA GLY A 170 -28.55 17.36 -1.19
C GLY A 170 -27.44 18.32 -0.79
N ARG A 171 -27.50 18.76 0.46
CA ARG A 171 -26.49 19.59 1.09
C ARG A 171 -25.83 18.82 2.23
N VAL A 172 -24.51 18.91 2.34
CA VAL A 172 -23.75 18.30 3.43
C VAL A 172 -24.04 19.06 4.72
N VAL A 173 -24.79 18.46 5.64
CA VAL A 173 -25.16 19.07 6.94
C VAL A 173 -24.22 18.68 8.08
N ALA A 174 -23.54 17.55 7.93
CA ALA A 174 -22.53 17.06 8.85
C ALA A 174 -21.53 16.18 8.09
N LEU A 175 -20.28 16.23 8.52
CA LEU A 175 -19.25 15.26 8.18
C LEU A 175 -18.67 14.80 9.52
N TYR A 176 -18.71 13.51 9.80
CA TYR A 176 -18.17 12.97 11.04
C TYR A 176 -17.63 11.57 10.81
N ARG A 177 -16.72 11.16 11.70
CA ARG A 177 -16.26 9.80 11.82
C ARG A 177 -16.97 9.16 13.01
N ASP A 178 -17.70 8.09 12.76
CA ASP A 178 -18.24 7.24 13.82
C ASP A 178 -17.12 6.35 14.38
N LEU A 179 -16.99 6.35 15.70
CA LEU A 179 -16.03 5.57 16.47
C LEU A 179 -16.65 4.30 17.05
N THR A 180 -17.98 4.13 16.93
CA THR A 180 -18.74 2.99 17.48
C THR A 180 -19.01 1.89 16.47
N SER A 181 -18.80 2.13 15.17
CA SER A 181 -19.03 1.18 14.08
C SER A 181 -17.96 0.07 13.99
N SER A 182 -17.49 -0.43 15.14
CA SER A 182 -16.50 -1.50 15.29
C SER A 182 -17.10 -2.85 15.72
N GLU A 183 -18.42 -3.03 15.58
CA GLU A 183 -19.12 -4.30 15.86
C GLU A 183 -20.01 -4.71 14.68
N SER A 184 -19.41 -5.01 13.52
CA SER A 184 -20.07 -5.75 12.43
C SER A 184 -19.05 -6.47 11.57
#